data_AF-A0A832T0X8-F1
#
_entry.id   AF-A0A832T0X8-F1
#
_cell.length_a   1.000
_cell.length_b   1.000
_cell.length_c   1.000
_cell.angle_alpha   90.00
_cell.angle_beta   90.00
_cell.angle_gamma   90.00
#
_symmetry.space_group_name_H-M   'P 1'
#
loop_
_entity.id
_entity.type
_entity.pdbx_description
1 polymer ?
#
loop_
_entity_poly.entity_id
_entity_poly.type
_entity_poly.pdbx_seq_one_letter_code
_entity_poly.pdbx_strand_id
1 'polypeptide(L)'
;MPNGYMVSLNEKFYSINFELPKSNFLTISDYHIYSSRIYDNNGLGFFNISRTGIIERIVYKEIRGGFERWIKSKVSAKVAKDYLSYLDRYIGDRVIRNSSDVAEIMFNIKRGKDKFAKAFRNLINYCVEFGIISEEFANRLRRTVKFDYSIGVDLYVPSDEEVREWIERIDREDAKLATLLIAFSGLRIKEAVRILQNFDEKRLKLEKINGVEIAYYELGWARKTKMANYAFMPGWLGRRFRKMDTTYYRIQAYAVKRGVKLKYLRKWLINKLVEFGVPESVVKFIIGHSQGHNIMGIHYLDLLKQAKRYYGKVLHSLEEALRIREVIRKGDFNG
;
A
#
# COMPACT_ATOMS: atom_id res chain seq x y z
N MET A 1 27.51 54.07 -26.74
CA MET A 1 28.85 54.11 -26.09
C MET A 1 29.56 55.38 -26.56
N PRO A 2 30.42 56.04 -25.75
CA PRO A 2 31.20 55.43 -24.66
C PRO A 2 31.21 56.16 -23.30
N ASN A 3 31.54 55.36 -22.29
CA ASN A 3 32.35 55.59 -21.07
C ASN A 3 31.96 56.75 -20.14
N GLY A 4 31.80 56.59 -18.83
CA GLY A 4 32.40 55.62 -17.91
C GLY A 4 32.99 56.43 -16.74
N TYR A 5 32.34 56.43 -15.58
CA TYR A 5 32.83 57.01 -14.32
C TYR A 5 32.58 55.96 -13.23
N MET A 6 33.59 55.27 -12.68
CA MET A 6 34.53 55.70 -11.62
C MET A 6 33.83 56.22 -10.35
N VAL A 7 33.99 55.51 -9.22
CA VAL A 7 34.85 55.89 -8.06
C VAL A 7 34.43 55.09 -6.82
N SER A 8 35.45 54.79 -6.01
CA SER A 8 35.56 53.98 -4.80
C SER A 8 34.55 54.23 -3.67
N LEU A 9 34.25 53.15 -2.96
CA LEU A 9 33.62 53.16 -1.63
C LEU A 9 34.64 53.62 -0.58
N ASN A 10 34.29 54.65 0.19
CA ASN A 10 34.96 55.02 1.42
C ASN A 10 34.00 54.88 2.60
N GLU A 11 34.50 54.27 3.66
CA GLU A 11 33.85 53.95 4.93
C GLU A 11 33.32 55.19 5.67
N LYS A 12 32.15 55.06 6.30
CA LYS A 12 31.80 55.83 7.51
C LYS A 12 30.98 54.97 8.46
N PHE A 13 31.60 54.62 9.58
CA PHE A 13 30.94 54.07 10.77
C PHE A 13 30.25 55.20 11.55
N TYR A 14 29.02 54.98 11.97
CA TYR A 14 28.39 55.72 13.07
C TYR A 14 27.98 54.71 14.14
N SER A 15 28.57 54.83 15.33
CA SER A 15 28.18 54.12 16.54
C SER A 15 27.29 55.04 17.38
N ILE A 16 26.09 54.58 17.71
CA ILE A 16 25.23 55.18 18.74
C ILE A 16 25.18 54.20 19.91
N ASN A 17 25.73 54.60 21.06
CA ASN A 17 25.67 53.83 22.30
C ASN A 17 24.35 54.14 23.02
N PHE A 18 23.58 53.12 23.36
CA PHE A 18 22.54 53.19 24.39
C PHE A 18 22.90 52.19 25.50
N GLU A 19 23.15 52.70 26.70
CA GLU A 19 23.17 51.89 27.92
C GLU A 19 21.73 51.70 28.42
N LEU A 20 21.33 50.45 28.66
CA LEU A 20 20.08 50.12 29.36
C LEU A 20 20.31 49.02 30.41
N PRO A 21 19.50 49.00 31.50
CA PRO A 21 19.86 48.40 32.78
C PRO A 21 19.59 46.90 32.85
N LYS A 22 20.38 46.23 33.71
CA LYS A 22 20.36 44.79 33.98
C LYS A 22 19.00 44.29 34.48
N SER A 23 18.32 43.43 33.72
CA SER A 23 17.65 42.22 34.23
C SER A 23 16.97 41.39 33.11
N ASN A 24 17.29 40.09 33.11
CA ASN A 24 16.70 38.95 32.39
C ASN A 24 15.51 39.19 31.44
N PHE A 25 15.77 39.38 30.15
CA PHE A 25 14.97 38.87 29.04
C PHE A 25 15.89 38.66 27.83
N LEU A 26 15.96 37.43 27.30
CA LEU A 26 16.67 37.13 26.05
C LEU A 26 15.84 37.67 24.88
N THR A 27 16.07 38.93 24.53
CA THR A 27 15.55 39.54 23.30
C THR A 27 16.49 39.30 22.13
N ILE A 28 15.87 38.92 21.01
CA ILE A 28 16.40 38.76 19.66
C ILE A 28 17.29 39.96 19.30
N SER A 29 18.54 39.73 18.94
CA SER A 29 19.45 40.77 18.40
C SER A 29 20.18 40.22 17.17
N ASP A 30 19.87 40.86 16.05
CA ASP A 30 20.72 41.26 14.93
C ASP A 30 21.54 40.19 14.17
N TYR A 31 20.97 39.78 13.04
CA TYR A 31 21.63 39.01 11.99
C TYR A 31 22.59 39.89 11.18
N HIS A 32 23.91 39.69 11.35
CA HIS A 32 24.89 40.05 10.33
C HIS A 32 25.18 38.85 9.42
N ILE A 33 24.98 39.04 8.11
CA ILE A 33 25.21 38.04 7.06
C ILE A 33 26.71 37.99 6.75
N TYR A 34 27.37 36.88 7.07
CA TYR A 34 28.68 36.52 6.50
C TYR A 34 28.57 35.22 5.72
N SER A 35 28.81 35.29 4.42
CA SER A 35 29.10 34.14 3.57
C SER A 35 30.61 33.89 3.63
N SER A 36 31.07 32.97 4.48
CA SER A 36 32.45 32.48 4.44
C SER A 36 32.53 31.17 3.65
N ARG A 37 33.24 31.21 2.52
CA ARG A 37 33.70 30.00 1.82
C ARG A 37 34.88 29.44 2.60
N ILE A 38 34.74 28.24 3.16
CA ILE A 38 35.88 27.48 3.69
C ILE A 38 36.21 26.39 2.67
N TYR A 39 37.41 26.45 2.11
CA TYR A 39 38.00 25.39 1.29
C TYR A 39 38.93 24.57 2.18
N ASP A 40 38.71 23.25 2.21
CA ASP A 40 39.66 22.27 2.72
C ASP A 40 40.54 21.79 1.53
N ASN A 41 41.84 21.66 1.79
CA ASN A 41 42.89 21.30 0.81
C ASN A 41 42.77 19.90 0.19
N ASN A 42 41.74 19.11 0.49
CA ASN A 42 41.53 17.77 -0.07
C ASN A 42 40.17 17.58 -0.75
N GLY A 43 39.50 18.68 -1.15
CA GLY A 43 38.47 18.69 -2.19
C GLY A 43 37.48 17.53 -2.19
N LEU A 44 36.46 17.58 -1.33
CA LEU A 44 35.05 17.21 -1.62
C LEU A 44 34.24 17.16 -0.32
N GLY A 45 33.43 18.20 -0.08
CA GLY A 45 32.45 18.21 1.00
C GLY A 45 31.71 19.54 1.11
N PHE A 46 30.58 19.68 0.43
CA PHE A 46 29.68 20.83 0.62
C PHE A 46 28.91 20.65 1.94
N PHE A 47 29.34 21.33 2.99
CA PHE A 47 28.54 21.47 4.21
C PHE A 47 27.71 22.75 4.10
N ASN A 48 26.40 22.61 3.90
CA ASN A 48 25.48 23.73 4.06
C ASN A 48 25.25 23.95 5.56
N ILE A 49 25.91 24.96 6.11
CA ILE A 49 25.61 25.48 7.43
C ILE A 49 24.25 26.19 7.31
N SER A 50 23.25 25.72 8.04
CA SER A 50 21.97 26.44 8.15
C SER A 50 22.23 27.86 8.68
N ARG A 51 21.37 28.84 8.36
CA ARG A 51 21.53 30.26 8.76
C ARG A 51 21.68 30.51 10.28
N THR A 52 21.62 29.48 11.10
CA THR A 52 21.76 29.50 12.56
C THR A 52 23.01 28.77 13.08
N GLY A 53 23.88 28.24 12.23
CA GLY A 53 25.05 27.45 12.68
C GLY A 53 24.69 26.07 13.22
N ILE A 54 23.42 25.67 13.16
CA ILE A 54 22.94 24.37 13.66
C ILE A 54 23.15 23.33 12.56
N ILE A 55 23.99 22.34 12.83
CA ILE A 55 24.14 21.16 11.97
C ILE A 55 22.85 20.34 12.07
N GLU A 56 22.00 20.45 11.05
CA GLU A 56 20.77 19.65 10.96
C GLU A 56 21.12 18.16 10.84
N ARG A 57 20.54 17.35 11.73
CA ARG A 57 20.78 15.91 11.77
C ARG A 57 19.56 15.19 12.33
N ILE A 58 19.36 13.95 11.91
CA ILE A 58 18.34 13.06 12.48
C ILE A 58 19.04 12.02 13.34
N VAL A 59 18.75 12.01 14.63
CA VAL A 59 19.15 10.96 15.57
C VAL A 59 17.91 10.12 15.89
N TYR A 60 17.69 9.05 15.11
CA TYR A 60 16.44 8.29 15.17
C TYR A 60 16.16 7.74 16.58
N LYS A 61 17.18 7.24 17.28
CA LYS A 61 17.06 6.72 18.65
C LYS A 61 16.37 7.68 19.61
N GLU A 62 16.71 8.97 19.54
CA GLU A 62 16.17 10.02 20.41
C GLU A 62 14.70 10.31 20.11
N ILE A 63 14.34 10.32 18.82
CA ILE A 63 12.99 10.67 18.36
C ILE A 63 12.07 9.46 18.18
N ARG A 64 12.60 8.23 18.32
CA ARG A 64 11.91 6.97 18.02
C ARG A 64 10.56 6.86 18.73
N GLY A 65 10.52 7.15 20.02
CA GLY A 65 9.30 7.03 20.83
C GLY A 65 8.20 8.00 20.40
N GLY A 66 8.58 9.23 20.04
CA GLY A 66 7.64 10.22 19.49
C GLY A 66 7.14 9.82 18.10
N PHE A 67 8.06 9.39 17.23
CA PHE A 67 7.72 8.88 15.91
C PHE A 67 6.78 7.67 15.97
N GLU A 68 7.00 6.74 16.90
CA GLU A 68 6.14 5.56 17.08
C GLU A 68 4.69 5.95 17.41
N ARG A 69 4.48 6.93 18.29
CA ARG A 69 3.13 7.43 18.60
C ARG A 69 2.50 8.11 17.38
N TRP A 70 3.26 8.95 16.69
CA TRP A 70 2.78 9.67 15.51
C TRP A 70 2.44 8.72 14.35
N ILE A 71 3.30 7.75 14.02
CA ILE A 71 3.04 6.86 12.89
C ILE A 71 1.85 5.92 13.15
N LYS A 72 1.64 5.49 14.40
CA LYS A 72 0.47 4.69 14.79
C LYS A 72 -0.85 5.43 14.61
N SER A 73 -0.86 6.77 14.65
CA SER A 73 -2.07 7.56 14.37
C SER A 73 -2.34 7.74 12.88
N LYS A 74 -1.32 7.64 12.02
CA LYS A 74 -1.43 7.87 10.56
C LYS A 74 -1.69 6.60 9.75
N VAL A 75 -1.18 5.44 10.20
CA VAL A 75 -1.27 4.17 9.45
C VAL A 75 -1.77 3.02 10.32
N SER A 76 -2.19 1.91 9.70
CA SER A 76 -2.61 0.72 10.43
C SER A 76 -1.47 0.16 11.29
N ALA A 77 -1.80 -0.43 12.44
CA ALA A 77 -0.82 -1.02 13.38
C ALA A 77 0.22 -1.95 12.71
N LYS A 78 -0.21 -2.77 11.74
CA LYS A 78 0.71 -3.64 10.98
C LYS A 78 1.74 -2.84 10.17
N VAL A 79 1.30 -1.80 9.47
CA VAL A 79 2.19 -0.93 8.66
C VAL A 79 3.12 -0.13 9.56
N ALA A 80 2.61 0.39 10.69
CA ALA A 80 3.45 1.07 11.68
C ALA A 80 4.54 0.14 12.21
N LYS A 81 4.20 -1.09 12.60
CA LYS A 81 5.15 -2.11 13.05
C LYS A 81 6.19 -2.43 11.97
N ASP A 82 5.77 -2.59 10.72
CA ASP A 82 6.68 -2.83 9.60
C ASP A 82 7.65 -1.64 9.44
N TYR A 83 7.16 -0.40 9.46
CA TYR A 83 8.01 0.80 9.33
C TYR A 83 9.03 0.91 10.46
N LEU A 84 8.60 0.77 11.72
CA LEU A 84 9.47 0.80 12.88
C LEU A 84 10.56 -0.27 12.76
N SER A 85 10.19 -1.51 12.42
CA SER A 85 11.16 -2.59 12.27
C SER A 85 12.24 -2.32 11.21
N TYR A 86 11.89 -1.64 10.11
CA TYR A 86 12.87 -1.27 9.08
C TYR A 86 13.78 -0.13 9.56
N LEU A 87 13.25 0.89 10.24
CA LEU A 87 14.05 2.00 10.77
C LEU A 87 14.98 1.52 11.91
N ASP A 88 14.47 0.69 12.82
CA ASP A 88 15.26 0.08 13.90
C ASP A 88 16.45 -0.73 13.36
N ARG A 89 16.21 -1.51 12.29
CA ARG A 89 17.23 -2.38 11.71
C ARG A 89 18.32 -1.62 10.96
N TYR A 90 17.93 -0.60 10.19
CA TYR A 90 18.83 0.03 9.21
C TYR A 90 19.34 1.41 9.60
N ILE A 91 18.60 2.12 10.46
CA ILE A 91 19.08 3.38 11.07
C ILE A 91 19.57 3.08 12.49
N GLY A 92 18.69 2.58 13.36
CA GLY A 92 19.03 2.29 14.76
C GLY A 92 19.67 3.50 15.43
N ASP A 93 20.95 3.35 15.80
CA ASP A 93 21.76 4.37 16.48
C ASP A 93 22.53 5.29 15.51
N ARG A 94 22.43 5.07 14.19
CA ARG A 94 23.08 5.92 13.18
C ARG A 94 22.51 7.33 13.20
N VAL A 95 23.38 8.31 13.03
CA VAL A 95 23.03 9.73 12.85
C VAL A 95 23.02 10.05 11.37
N ILE A 96 21.91 10.58 10.87
CA ILE A 96 21.75 10.98 9.46
C ILE A 96 22.00 12.48 9.36
N ARG A 97 23.12 12.84 8.73
CA ARG A 97 23.61 14.21 8.57
C ARG A 97 23.42 14.70 7.14
N ASN A 98 23.36 13.81 6.16
CA ASN A 98 23.26 14.20 4.76
C ASN A 98 22.71 13.07 3.88
N SER A 99 22.61 13.36 2.58
CA SER A 99 22.17 12.42 1.55
C SER A 99 23.09 11.21 1.38
N SER A 100 24.38 11.31 1.68
CA SER A 100 25.33 10.19 1.56
C SER A 100 25.07 9.12 2.62
N ASP A 101 24.78 9.50 3.87
CA ASP A 101 24.40 8.55 4.93
C ASP A 101 23.16 7.73 4.52
N VAL A 102 22.18 8.40 3.89
CA VAL A 102 20.97 7.75 3.38
C VAL A 102 21.29 6.81 2.22
N ALA A 103 22.20 7.20 1.32
CA ALA A 103 22.62 6.40 0.18
C ALA A 103 23.32 5.11 0.64
N GLU A 104 24.21 5.21 1.63
CA GLU A 104 24.91 4.06 2.22
C GLU A 104 23.92 3.08 2.85
N ILE A 105 22.95 3.57 3.63
CA ILE A 105 21.90 2.73 4.21
C ILE A 105 21.12 2.02 3.10
N MET A 106 20.68 2.76 2.07
CA MET A 106 19.92 2.21 0.94
C MET A 106 20.72 1.17 0.14
N PHE A 107 22.03 1.35 0.01
CA PHE A 107 22.92 0.40 -0.65
C PHE A 107 22.96 -0.93 0.09
N ASN A 108 23.03 -0.90 1.43
CA ASN A 108 23.15 -2.09 2.29
C ASN A 108 21.84 -2.90 2.42
N ILE A 109 20.69 -2.37 2.00
CA ILE A 109 19.41 -3.08 2.05
C ILE A 109 19.30 -4.06 0.88
N LYS A 110 19.55 -5.34 1.13
CA LYS A 110 19.41 -6.40 0.09
C LYS A 110 17.94 -6.66 -0.31
N ARG A 111 16.99 -6.57 0.62
CA ARG A 111 15.56 -6.83 0.38
C ARG A 111 14.66 -5.83 1.13
N GLY A 112 13.61 -5.37 0.45
CA GLY A 112 12.63 -4.44 1.03
C GLY A 112 13.06 -2.98 1.04
N LYS A 113 13.86 -2.55 0.06
CA LYS A 113 14.23 -1.14 -0.15
C LYS A 113 12.99 -0.23 -0.22
N ASP A 114 11.90 -0.71 -0.83
CA ASP A 114 10.65 0.05 -0.94
C ASP A 114 9.97 0.30 0.42
N LYS A 115 10.03 -0.68 1.33
CA LYS A 115 9.46 -0.57 2.68
C LYS A 115 10.26 0.40 3.53
N PHE A 116 11.59 0.27 3.51
CA PHE A 116 12.47 1.24 4.14
C PHE A 116 12.23 2.64 3.59
N ALA A 117 12.18 2.79 2.26
CA ALA A 117 11.95 4.07 1.60
C ALA A 117 10.65 4.75 2.06
N LYS A 118 9.57 3.98 2.21
CA LYS A 118 8.28 4.47 2.74
C LYS A 118 8.37 4.84 4.22
N ALA A 119 9.02 4.00 5.03
CA ALA A 119 9.21 4.27 6.46
C ALA A 119 10.04 5.54 6.67
N PHE A 120 11.15 5.69 5.94
CA PHE A 120 12.06 6.81 6.03
C PHE A 120 11.41 8.12 5.57
N ARG A 121 10.61 8.11 4.50
CA ARG A 121 9.82 9.29 4.12
C ARG A 121 8.84 9.72 5.21
N ASN A 122 8.21 8.77 5.90
CA ASN A 122 7.34 9.10 7.03
C ASN A 122 8.13 9.67 8.21
N LEU A 123 9.34 9.16 8.47
CA LEU A 123 10.24 9.71 9.47
C LEU A 123 10.63 11.16 9.13
N ILE A 124 10.99 11.44 7.87
CA ILE A 124 11.29 12.80 7.41
C ILE A 124 10.08 13.72 7.63
N ASN A 125 8.87 13.27 7.27
CA ASN A 125 7.66 14.07 7.46
C ASN A 125 7.40 14.37 8.94
N TYR A 126 7.60 13.40 9.82
CA TYR A 126 7.56 13.63 11.27
C TYR A 126 8.60 14.67 11.70
N CYS A 127 9.86 14.53 11.25
CA CYS A 127 10.90 15.49 11.62
C CYS A 127 10.57 16.93 11.17
N VAL A 128 9.98 17.09 10.00
CA VAL A 128 9.48 18.40 9.52
C VAL A 128 8.32 18.90 10.38
N GLU A 129 7.30 18.06 10.61
CA GLU A 129 6.08 18.44 11.34
C GLU A 129 6.37 18.92 12.76
N PHE A 130 7.41 18.37 13.40
CA PHE A 130 7.84 18.75 14.75
C PHE A 130 9.06 19.69 14.77
N GLY A 131 9.44 20.27 13.62
CA GLY A 131 10.52 21.26 13.53
C GLY A 131 11.93 20.73 13.88
N ILE A 132 12.12 19.40 13.84
CA ILE A 132 13.43 18.75 14.08
C ILE A 132 14.41 19.05 12.94
N ILE A 133 13.89 19.18 11.71
CA ILE A 133 14.66 19.55 10.52
C ILE A 133 13.86 20.52 9.65
N SER A 134 14.56 21.32 8.85
CA SER A 134 13.97 22.17 7.83
C SER A 134 13.40 21.37 6.65
N GLU A 135 12.45 21.99 5.94
CA GLU A 135 11.90 21.45 4.71
C GLU A 135 12.99 21.31 3.62
N GLU A 136 13.99 22.18 3.64
CA GLU A 136 15.11 22.14 2.69
C GLU A 136 15.97 20.89 2.90
N PHE A 137 16.37 20.62 4.15
CA PHE A 137 17.11 19.40 4.51
C PHE A 137 16.30 18.15 4.21
N ALA A 138 15.02 18.14 4.58
CA ALA A 138 14.10 17.05 4.29
C ALA A 138 14.04 16.72 2.79
N ASN A 139 13.94 17.73 1.92
CA ASN A 139 13.90 17.55 0.48
C ASN A 139 15.20 16.98 -0.10
N ARG A 140 16.37 17.36 0.44
CA ARG A 140 17.66 16.74 0.06
C ARG A 140 17.67 15.24 0.38
N LEU A 141 17.21 14.84 1.57
CA LEU A 141 17.15 13.43 1.97
C LEU A 141 16.15 12.63 1.14
N ARG A 142 14.96 13.20 0.84
CA ARG A 142 13.92 12.53 0.03
C ARG A 142 14.40 12.20 -1.38
N ARG A 143 15.23 13.05 -2.00
CA ARG A 143 15.78 12.84 -3.36
C ARG A 143 16.69 11.62 -3.45
N THR A 144 17.39 11.26 -2.38
CA THR A 144 18.23 10.06 -2.32
C THR A 144 17.40 8.78 -2.34
N VAL A 145 16.22 8.81 -1.73
CA VAL A 145 15.36 7.63 -1.60
C VAL A 145 14.49 7.46 -2.85
N LYS A 146 15.10 7.07 -3.97
CA LYS A 146 14.35 6.77 -5.20
C LYS A 146 13.53 5.49 -5.03
N PHE A 147 12.27 5.55 -5.46
CA PHE A 147 11.50 4.33 -5.67
C PHE A 147 11.96 3.72 -6.98
N ASP A 148 12.46 2.49 -6.91
CA ASP A 148 12.61 1.72 -8.11
C ASP A 148 11.22 1.21 -8.51
N TYR A 149 10.54 1.95 -9.39
CA TYR A 149 9.27 1.53 -9.97
C TYR A 149 9.44 0.38 -10.98
N SER A 150 10.68 -0.05 -11.26
CA SER A 150 10.99 -1.10 -12.25
C SER A 150 10.72 -2.52 -11.77
N ILE A 151 10.04 -2.72 -10.62
CA ILE A 151 9.53 -4.05 -10.26
C ILE A 151 8.54 -4.45 -11.35
N GLY A 152 9.01 -5.32 -12.25
CA GLY A 152 8.28 -5.77 -13.43
C GLY A 152 6.84 -6.08 -13.08
N VAL A 153 5.93 -5.53 -13.87
CA VAL A 153 4.51 -5.85 -13.74
C VAL A 153 4.42 -7.38 -13.83
N ASP A 154 3.92 -8.01 -12.77
CA ASP A 154 3.67 -9.44 -12.76
C ASP A 154 2.54 -9.71 -13.78
N LEU A 155 2.91 -10.09 -15.00
CA LEU A 155 2.01 -10.34 -16.13
C LEU A 155 1.48 -11.77 -16.17
N TYR A 156 1.97 -12.66 -15.31
CA TYR A 156 1.56 -14.07 -15.32
C TYR A 156 0.06 -14.21 -15.04
N VAL A 157 -0.63 -14.93 -15.92
CA VAL A 157 -2.03 -15.38 -15.79
C VAL A 157 -2.00 -16.90 -15.97
N PRO A 158 -2.52 -17.68 -15.02
CA PRO A 158 -2.49 -19.13 -15.12
C PRO A 158 -3.51 -19.62 -16.15
N SER A 159 -3.22 -20.75 -16.76
CA SER A 159 -4.14 -21.49 -17.63
C SER A 159 -5.28 -22.15 -16.84
N ASP A 160 -6.31 -22.61 -17.56
CA ASP A 160 -7.41 -23.37 -16.95
C ASP A 160 -6.92 -24.65 -16.26
N GLU A 161 -5.97 -25.35 -16.87
CA GLU A 161 -5.41 -26.58 -16.33
C GLU A 161 -4.64 -26.34 -15.02
N GLU A 162 -3.78 -25.31 -14.98
CA GLU A 162 -3.07 -24.95 -13.75
C GLU A 162 -4.05 -24.61 -12.61
N VAL A 163 -5.16 -23.93 -12.92
CA VAL A 163 -6.17 -23.60 -11.91
C VAL A 163 -6.91 -24.85 -11.43
N ARG A 164 -7.24 -25.79 -12.32
CA ARG A 164 -7.85 -27.08 -11.94
C ARG A 164 -6.93 -27.87 -11.02
N GLU A 165 -5.66 -28.04 -11.40
CA GLU A 165 -4.66 -28.72 -10.56
C GLU A 165 -4.55 -28.08 -9.18
N TRP A 166 -4.60 -26.75 -9.09
CA TRP A 166 -4.57 -26.06 -7.81
C TRP A 166 -5.81 -26.35 -6.95
N ILE A 167 -7.00 -26.41 -7.56
CA ILE A 167 -8.24 -26.74 -6.86
C ILE A 167 -8.23 -28.19 -6.38
N GLU A 168 -7.72 -29.12 -7.19
CA GLU A 168 -7.61 -30.54 -6.85
C GLU A 168 -6.64 -30.81 -5.70
N ARG A 169 -5.55 -30.04 -5.58
CA ARG A 169 -4.59 -30.15 -4.47
C ARG A 169 -5.16 -29.72 -3.12
N ILE A 170 -6.32 -29.08 -3.08
CA ILE A 170 -6.96 -28.57 -1.86
C ILE A 170 -8.10 -29.51 -1.42
N ASP A 171 -7.82 -30.22 -0.35
CA ASP A 171 -8.65 -31.23 0.31
C ASP A 171 -9.35 -30.69 1.58
N ARG A 172 -8.73 -29.76 2.31
CA ARG A 172 -9.34 -29.17 3.51
C ARG A 172 -10.45 -28.20 3.12
N GLU A 173 -11.63 -28.43 3.66
CA GLU A 173 -12.87 -27.77 3.24
C GLU A 173 -12.84 -26.23 3.31
N ASP A 174 -12.38 -25.64 4.41
CA ASP A 174 -12.26 -24.18 4.55
C ASP A 174 -11.35 -23.56 3.47
N ALA A 175 -10.25 -24.24 3.14
CA ALA A 175 -9.33 -23.85 2.08
C ALA A 175 -9.95 -24.07 0.70
N LYS A 176 -10.73 -25.15 0.50
CA LYS A 176 -11.42 -25.46 -0.75
C LYS A 176 -12.48 -24.40 -1.04
N LEU A 177 -13.33 -24.08 -0.07
CA LEU A 177 -14.34 -23.03 -0.18
C LEU A 177 -13.70 -21.66 -0.40
N ALA A 178 -12.62 -21.32 0.32
CA ALA A 178 -11.89 -20.06 0.07
C ALA A 178 -11.31 -20.00 -1.35
N THR A 179 -10.74 -21.10 -1.83
CA THR A 179 -10.12 -21.21 -3.17
C THR A 179 -11.17 -21.04 -4.27
N LEU A 180 -12.27 -21.78 -4.18
CA LEU A 180 -13.39 -21.69 -5.11
C LEU A 180 -14.04 -20.30 -5.08
N LEU A 181 -14.22 -19.73 -3.88
CA LEU A 181 -14.75 -18.38 -3.75
C LEU A 181 -13.87 -17.37 -4.50
N ILE A 182 -12.54 -17.43 -4.33
CA ILE A 182 -11.62 -16.54 -5.04
C ILE A 182 -11.71 -16.76 -6.56
N ALA A 183 -11.75 -18.02 -7.00
CA ALA A 183 -11.84 -18.36 -8.42
C ALA A 183 -13.12 -17.83 -9.08
N PHE A 184 -14.25 -17.84 -8.37
CA PHE A 184 -15.55 -17.42 -8.91
C PHE A 184 -15.92 -15.95 -8.68
N SER A 185 -15.43 -15.34 -7.60
CA SER A 185 -15.74 -13.94 -7.23
C SER A 185 -14.60 -12.97 -7.54
N GLY A 186 -13.39 -13.51 -7.71
CA GLY A 186 -12.18 -12.72 -7.86
C GLY A 186 -11.73 -12.07 -6.56
N LEU A 187 -12.34 -12.32 -5.41
CA LEU A 187 -11.97 -11.68 -4.14
C LEU A 187 -10.49 -11.82 -3.77
N ARG A 188 -9.97 -10.89 -2.97
CA ARG A 188 -8.68 -11.09 -2.29
C ARG A 188 -8.85 -12.17 -1.22
N ILE A 189 -7.78 -12.92 -0.93
CA ILE A 189 -7.78 -13.98 0.09
C ILE A 189 -8.34 -13.48 1.43
N LYS A 190 -7.99 -12.26 1.86
CA LYS A 190 -8.51 -11.67 3.11
C LYS A 190 -10.01 -11.39 3.09
N GLU A 191 -10.59 -11.14 1.92
CA GLU A 191 -12.03 -10.93 1.74
C GLU A 191 -12.76 -12.27 1.77
N ALA A 192 -12.26 -13.27 1.03
CA ALA A 192 -12.80 -14.64 1.07
C ALA A 192 -12.78 -15.25 2.48
N VAL A 193 -11.65 -15.14 3.20
CA VAL A 193 -11.55 -15.62 4.58
C VAL A 193 -12.47 -14.86 5.53
N ARG A 194 -12.70 -13.57 5.31
CA ARG A 194 -13.64 -12.82 6.16
C ARG A 194 -15.07 -13.34 6.02
N ILE A 195 -15.49 -13.69 4.80
CA ILE A 195 -16.80 -14.31 4.56
C ILE A 195 -16.88 -15.62 5.35
N LEU A 196 -15.87 -16.49 5.28
CA LEU A 196 -15.84 -17.74 6.06
C LEU A 196 -15.93 -17.50 7.58
N GLN A 197 -15.20 -16.52 8.11
CA GLN A 197 -15.18 -16.24 9.55
C GLN A 197 -16.47 -15.61 10.09
N ASN A 198 -17.17 -14.83 9.26
CA ASN A 198 -18.30 -14.00 9.69
C ASN A 198 -19.53 -14.26 8.81
N PHE A 199 -19.67 -15.48 8.30
CA PHE A 199 -20.77 -15.82 7.43
C PHE A 199 -22.10 -15.56 8.15
N ASP A 200 -23.01 -14.94 7.41
CA ASP A 200 -24.34 -14.57 7.85
C ASP A 200 -25.25 -14.81 6.66
N GLU A 201 -26.12 -15.80 6.80
CA GLU A 201 -27.00 -16.27 5.74
C GLU A 201 -27.91 -15.16 5.20
N LYS A 202 -28.28 -14.17 6.03
CA LYS A 202 -29.13 -13.04 5.59
C LYS A 202 -28.49 -12.18 4.49
N ARG A 203 -27.15 -12.21 4.42
CA ARG A 203 -26.34 -11.49 3.42
C ARG A 203 -26.10 -12.31 2.15
N LEU A 204 -26.42 -13.60 2.16
CA LEU A 204 -26.38 -14.43 0.97
C LEU A 204 -27.69 -14.23 0.20
N LYS A 205 -27.58 -13.86 -1.08
CA LYS A 205 -28.71 -13.74 -2.00
C LYS A 205 -28.57 -14.78 -3.09
N LEU A 206 -29.66 -15.50 -3.36
CA LEU A 206 -29.77 -16.49 -4.42
C LEU A 206 -30.78 -15.98 -5.44
N GLU A 207 -30.40 -15.94 -6.71
CA GLU A 207 -31.26 -15.45 -7.79
C GLU A 207 -31.11 -16.31 -9.04
N LYS A 208 -32.22 -16.58 -9.72
CA LYS A 208 -32.22 -17.26 -11.02
C LYS A 208 -32.16 -16.23 -12.14
N ILE A 209 -31.06 -16.21 -12.87
CA ILE A 209 -30.79 -15.26 -13.96
C ILE A 209 -30.44 -16.06 -15.21
N ASN A 210 -31.11 -15.80 -16.33
CA ASN A 210 -30.93 -16.53 -17.60
C ASN A 210 -31.05 -18.06 -17.44
N GLY A 211 -31.95 -18.53 -16.58
CA GLY A 211 -32.16 -19.95 -16.31
C GLY A 211 -31.13 -20.59 -15.36
N VAL A 212 -30.08 -19.87 -14.97
CA VAL A 212 -29.01 -20.35 -14.07
C VAL A 212 -29.14 -19.71 -12.69
N GLU A 213 -28.93 -20.49 -11.63
CA GLU A 213 -28.89 -19.96 -10.26
C GLU A 213 -27.51 -19.37 -9.93
N ILE A 214 -27.49 -18.07 -9.68
CA ILE A 214 -26.31 -17.36 -9.18
C ILE A 214 -26.52 -17.06 -7.69
N ALA A 215 -25.42 -16.91 -6.97
CA ALA A 215 -25.42 -16.33 -5.64
C ALA A 215 -24.50 -15.10 -5.57
N TYR A 216 -24.83 -14.18 -4.67
CA TYR A 216 -23.90 -13.14 -4.27
C TYR A 216 -24.00 -12.87 -2.78
N TYR A 217 -22.86 -12.58 -2.15
CA TYR A 217 -22.77 -12.26 -0.73
C TYR A 217 -22.50 -10.78 -0.51
N GLU A 218 -23.32 -10.13 0.31
CA GLU A 218 -23.21 -8.71 0.66
C GLU A 218 -22.10 -8.48 1.71
N LEU A 219 -20.94 -8.03 1.25
CA LEU A 219 -19.77 -7.76 2.11
C LEU A 219 -19.91 -6.42 2.84
N GLY A 220 -20.34 -5.36 2.14
CA GLY A 220 -20.38 -3.98 2.66
C GLY A 220 -19.03 -3.50 3.22
N TRP A 221 -17.90 -4.01 2.69
CA TRP A 221 -16.60 -3.80 3.31
C TRP A 221 -15.80 -2.70 2.61
N ALA A 222 -15.72 -1.53 3.27
CA ALA A 222 -14.82 -0.45 2.90
C ALA A 222 -13.52 -0.49 3.73
N ARG A 223 -12.37 -0.35 3.07
CA ARG A 223 -11.05 -0.08 3.67
C ARG A 223 -10.37 1.07 2.95
N LYS A 224 -10.42 2.27 3.54
CA LYS A 224 -9.88 3.51 2.96
C LYS A 224 -10.41 3.71 1.53
N THR A 225 -9.59 3.43 0.51
CA THR A 225 -9.93 3.56 -0.92
C THR A 225 -10.32 2.24 -1.59
N LYS A 226 -10.43 1.13 -0.86
CA LYS A 226 -10.78 -0.19 -1.40
C LYS A 226 -12.14 -0.63 -0.89
N MET A 227 -13.07 -0.89 -1.79
CA MET A 227 -14.43 -1.30 -1.47
C MET A 227 -14.73 -2.64 -2.14
N ALA A 228 -15.11 -3.63 -1.34
CA ALA A 228 -15.64 -4.91 -1.81
C ALA A 228 -17.08 -5.02 -1.31
N ASN A 229 -18.03 -4.89 -2.23
CA ASN A 229 -19.45 -4.84 -1.87
C ASN A 229 -20.15 -6.17 -2.03
N TYR A 230 -19.83 -6.91 -3.09
CA TYR A 230 -20.45 -8.18 -3.41
C TYR A 230 -19.38 -9.22 -3.74
N ALA A 231 -19.66 -10.48 -3.40
CA ALA A 231 -18.90 -11.62 -3.87
C ALA A 231 -19.83 -12.52 -4.69
N PHE A 232 -19.64 -12.54 -6.01
CA PHE A 232 -20.43 -13.38 -6.91
C PHE A 232 -19.90 -14.82 -6.90
N MET A 233 -20.81 -15.79 -6.97
CA MET A 233 -20.49 -17.20 -7.00
C MET A 233 -21.64 -18.02 -7.63
N PRO A 234 -21.40 -19.27 -8.02
CA PRO A 234 -22.47 -20.20 -8.38
C PRO A 234 -23.44 -20.42 -7.20
N GLY A 235 -24.73 -20.65 -7.49
CA GLY A 235 -25.75 -20.94 -6.47
C GLY A 235 -25.37 -22.10 -5.55
N TRP A 236 -24.88 -23.19 -6.12
CA TRP A 236 -24.42 -24.37 -5.37
C TRP A 236 -23.27 -24.04 -4.41
N LEU A 237 -22.38 -23.11 -4.78
CA LEU A 237 -21.24 -22.73 -3.95
C LEU A 237 -21.72 -21.85 -2.80
N GLY A 238 -22.65 -20.93 -3.08
CA GLY A 238 -23.32 -20.10 -2.09
C GLY A 238 -23.91 -20.93 -0.94
N ARG A 239 -24.64 -22.00 -1.29
CA ARG A 239 -25.32 -22.90 -0.32
C ARG A 239 -24.38 -23.69 0.58
N ARG A 240 -23.09 -23.80 0.22
CA ARG A 240 -22.09 -24.53 1.03
C ARG A 240 -21.44 -23.67 2.10
N PHE A 241 -21.59 -22.35 2.04
CA PHE A 241 -20.98 -21.48 3.03
C PHE A 241 -21.65 -21.60 4.38
N ARG A 242 -20.81 -21.67 5.40
CA ARG A 242 -21.16 -21.57 6.81
C ARG A 242 -20.05 -20.87 7.55
N LYS A 243 -20.32 -20.45 8.78
CA LYS A 243 -19.29 -19.86 9.64
C LYS A 243 -18.25 -20.94 9.96
N MET A 244 -16.98 -20.63 9.72
CA MET A 244 -15.86 -21.55 9.92
C MET A 244 -14.78 -20.93 10.79
N ASP A 245 -14.19 -21.74 11.67
CA ASP A 245 -12.98 -21.35 12.41
C ASP A 245 -11.74 -21.49 11.54
N THR A 246 -11.44 -20.44 10.80
CA THR A 246 -10.23 -20.35 9.99
C THR A 246 -9.64 -18.95 10.03
N THR A 247 -8.42 -18.80 9.55
CA THR A 247 -7.73 -17.49 9.49
C THR A 247 -6.97 -17.33 8.19
N TYR A 248 -6.65 -16.07 7.87
CA TYR A 248 -5.88 -15.74 6.68
C TYR A 248 -4.57 -16.53 6.63
N TYR A 249 -3.86 -16.62 7.77
CA TYR A 249 -2.60 -17.33 7.85
C TYR A 249 -2.77 -18.84 7.72
N ARG A 250 -3.83 -19.43 8.31
CA ARG A 250 -4.13 -20.86 8.17
C ARG A 250 -4.39 -21.26 6.72
N ILE A 251 -5.18 -20.47 5.99
CA ILE A 251 -5.49 -20.72 4.57
C ILE A 251 -4.27 -20.47 3.70
N GLN A 252 -3.57 -19.35 3.90
CA GLN A 252 -2.38 -18.99 3.13
C GLN A 252 -1.27 -20.04 3.29
N ALA A 253 -0.96 -20.45 4.52
CA ALA A 253 0.08 -21.44 4.79
C ALA A 253 -0.28 -22.81 4.18
N TYR A 254 -1.55 -23.19 4.27
CA TYR A 254 -2.05 -24.43 3.68
C TYR A 254 -1.88 -24.46 2.15
N ALA A 255 -2.33 -23.41 1.47
CA ALA A 255 -2.22 -23.28 0.02
C ALA A 255 -0.75 -23.27 -0.43
N VAL A 256 0.12 -22.53 0.27
CA VAL A 256 1.56 -22.46 -0.06
C VAL A 256 2.22 -23.84 0.06
N LYS A 257 1.92 -24.62 1.11
CA LYS A 257 2.44 -25.99 1.27
C LYS A 257 2.05 -26.93 0.14
N ARG A 258 0.96 -26.65 -0.58
CA ARG A 258 0.45 -27.42 -1.73
C ARG A 258 0.78 -26.79 -3.08
N GLY A 259 1.61 -25.76 -3.11
CA GLY A 259 1.99 -25.05 -4.34
C GLY A 259 0.84 -24.26 -4.98
N VAL A 260 -0.25 -24.00 -4.25
CA VAL A 260 -1.42 -23.29 -4.75
C VAL A 260 -1.24 -21.79 -4.64
N LYS A 261 -1.29 -21.11 -5.79
CA LYS A 261 -1.05 -19.67 -5.87
C LYS A 261 -2.36 -18.87 -5.89
N LEU A 262 -3.03 -18.80 -4.75
CA LEU A 262 -4.36 -18.16 -4.57
C LEU A 262 -4.49 -16.74 -5.17
N LYS A 263 -3.41 -15.94 -5.18
CA LYS A 263 -3.39 -14.59 -5.79
C LYS A 263 -3.78 -14.62 -7.27
N TYR A 264 -3.36 -15.66 -7.99
CA TYR A 264 -3.50 -15.74 -9.44
C TYR A 264 -4.89 -16.23 -9.89
N LEU A 265 -5.67 -16.86 -9.02
CA LEU A 265 -7.08 -17.20 -9.28
C LEU A 265 -7.90 -15.96 -9.63
N ARG A 266 -7.64 -14.83 -8.96
CA ARG A 266 -8.26 -13.54 -9.31
C ARG A 266 -7.88 -13.07 -10.71
N LYS A 267 -6.62 -13.24 -11.12
CA LYS A 267 -6.18 -12.84 -12.47
C LYS A 267 -6.82 -13.73 -13.53
N TRP A 268 -6.89 -15.03 -13.26
CA TRP A 268 -7.58 -16.01 -14.10
C TRP A 268 -9.04 -15.61 -14.33
N LEU A 269 -9.79 -15.32 -13.26
CA LEU A 269 -11.19 -14.90 -13.40
C LEU A 269 -11.32 -13.62 -14.24
N ILE A 270 -10.48 -12.61 -13.99
CA ILE A 270 -10.47 -11.37 -14.78
C ILE A 270 -10.28 -11.69 -16.26
N ASN A 271 -9.31 -12.53 -16.58
CA ASN A 271 -9.03 -12.95 -17.96
C ASN A 271 -10.24 -13.66 -18.57
N LYS A 272 -10.85 -14.61 -17.86
CA LYS A 272 -12.03 -15.34 -18.34
C LYS A 272 -13.26 -14.47 -18.54
N LEU A 273 -13.54 -13.54 -17.62
CA LEU A 273 -14.67 -12.63 -17.80
C LEU A 273 -14.48 -11.75 -19.04
N VAL A 274 -13.26 -11.27 -19.30
CA VAL A 274 -12.95 -10.50 -20.52
C VAL A 274 -13.05 -11.39 -21.78
N GLU A 275 -12.48 -12.59 -21.75
CA GLU A 275 -12.55 -13.59 -22.82
C GLU A 275 -14.01 -13.92 -23.19
N PHE A 276 -14.90 -14.01 -22.20
CA PHE A 276 -16.32 -14.27 -22.38
C PHE A 276 -17.16 -13.03 -22.69
N GLY A 277 -16.53 -11.89 -22.98
CA GLY A 277 -17.18 -10.67 -23.45
C GLY A 277 -17.90 -9.87 -22.36
N VAL A 278 -17.50 -9.98 -21.10
CA VAL A 278 -18.03 -9.13 -20.02
C VAL A 278 -17.37 -7.74 -20.10
N PRO A 279 -18.15 -6.65 -20.12
CA PRO A 279 -17.60 -5.29 -20.17
C PRO A 279 -16.67 -5.00 -18.99
N GLU A 280 -15.56 -4.29 -19.25
CA GLU A 280 -14.52 -4.04 -18.24
C GLU A 280 -15.06 -3.35 -16.97
N SER A 281 -16.02 -2.43 -17.11
CA SER A 281 -16.68 -1.77 -15.97
C SER A 281 -17.39 -2.78 -15.06
N VAL A 282 -18.07 -3.77 -15.65
CA VAL A 282 -18.76 -4.86 -14.97
C VAL A 282 -17.74 -5.83 -14.35
N VAL A 283 -16.65 -6.16 -15.06
CA VAL A 283 -15.55 -6.97 -14.51
C VAL A 283 -14.97 -6.30 -13.25
N LYS A 284 -14.63 -5.01 -13.34
CA LYS A 284 -14.11 -4.23 -12.20
C LYS A 284 -15.09 -4.22 -11.03
N PHE A 285 -16.39 -4.15 -11.30
CA PHE A 285 -17.44 -4.24 -10.27
C PHE A 285 -17.48 -5.61 -9.60
N ILE A 286 -17.55 -6.70 -10.38
CA ILE A 286 -17.59 -8.10 -9.89
C ILE A 286 -16.41 -8.37 -8.95
N ILE A 287 -15.20 -7.96 -9.33
CA ILE A 287 -13.99 -8.23 -8.54
C ILE A 287 -13.81 -7.27 -7.35
N GLY A 288 -14.70 -6.30 -7.13
CA GLY A 288 -14.54 -5.30 -6.06
C GLY A 288 -13.28 -4.43 -6.25
N HIS A 289 -12.99 -4.03 -7.49
CA HIS A 289 -12.11 -2.88 -7.72
C HIS A 289 -12.89 -1.60 -7.41
N SER A 290 -12.26 -0.67 -6.71
CA SER A 290 -12.84 0.65 -6.51
C SER A 290 -13.04 1.28 -7.88
N GLN A 291 -14.28 1.45 -8.29
CA GLN A 291 -14.62 2.58 -9.13
C GLN A 291 -14.45 3.81 -8.23
N GLY A 292 -13.96 4.95 -8.72
CA GLY A 292 -13.59 6.09 -7.88
C GLY A 292 -14.71 6.65 -6.98
N HIS A 293 -14.41 7.70 -6.22
CA HIS A 293 -15.30 8.33 -5.23
C HIS A 293 -16.63 8.91 -5.75
N ASN A 294 -16.97 8.72 -7.03
CA ASN A 294 -18.11 9.37 -7.71
C ASN A 294 -19.02 8.38 -8.45
N ILE A 295 -19.46 7.29 -7.80
CA ILE A 295 -20.60 6.54 -8.33
C ILE A 295 -21.86 7.09 -7.63
N MET A 296 -22.69 7.86 -8.34
CA MET A 296 -24.06 8.14 -7.87
C MET A 296 -24.79 6.82 -7.63
N GLY A 297 -25.64 6.74 -6.60
CA GLY A 297 -26.34 5.50 -6.21
C GLY A 297 -27.09 4.80 -7.37
N ILE A 298 -27.57 5.56 -8.36
CA ILE A 298 -28.25 5.04 -9.56
C ILE A 298 -27.29 4.21 -10.43
N HIS A 299 -26.10 4.76 -10.75
CA HIS A 299 -25.08 4.05 -11.54
C HIS A 299 -24.57 2.79 -10.82
N TYR A 300 -24.60 2.79 -9.49
CA TYR A 300 -24.23 1.62 -8.70
C TYR A 300 -25.27 0.49 -8.82
N LEU A 301 -26.56 0.81 -8.73
CA LEU A 301 -27.65 -0.17 -8.91
C LEU A 301 -27.64 -0.74 -10.33
N ASP A 302 -27.38 0.10 -11.33
CA ASP A 302 -27.26 -0.34 -12.72
C ASP A 302 -26.08 -1.27 -12.94
N LEU A 303 -24.92 -1.00 -12.32
CA LEU A 303 -23.77 -1.91 -12.34
C LEU A 303 -24.08 -3.25 -11.66
N LEU A 304 -24.82 -3.26 -10.54
CA LEU A 304 -25.23 -4.51 -9.90
C LEU A 304 -26.14 -5.34 -10.80
N LYS A 305 -27.16 -4.71 -11.42
CA LYS A 305 -28.06 -5.38 -12.38
C LYS A 305 -27.27 -5.96 -13.56
N GLN A 306 -26.34 -5.18 -14.12
CA GLN A 306 -25.48 -5.64 -15.21
C GLN A 306 -24.57 -6.78 -14.77
N ALA A 307 -23.95 -6.70 -13.59
CA ALA A 307 -23.10 -7.74 -13.04
C ALA A 307 -23.86 -9.05 -12.88
N LYS A 308 -25.07 -9.04 -12.31
CA LYS A 308 -25.93 -10.23 -12.20
C LYS A 308 -26.20 -10.85 -13.58
N ARG A 309 -26.61 -10.03 -14.56
CA ARG A 309 -26.93 -10.49 -15.93
C ARG A 309 -25.72 -11.11 -16.63
N TYR A 310 -24.58 -10.43 -16.62
CA TYR A 310 -23.37 -10.93 -17.25
C TYR A 310 -22.81 -12.14 -16.53
N TYR A 311 -22.79 -12.13 -15.19
CA TYR A 311 -22.33 -13.28 -14.41
C TYR A 311 -23.18 -14.52 -14.69
N GLY A 312 -24.52 -14.39 -14.70
CA GLY A 312 -25.43 -15.48 -15.07
C GLY A 312 -25.20 -15.99 -16.50
N LYS A 313 -24.88 -15.09 -17.45
CA LYS A 313 -24.54 -15.47 -18.84
C LYS A 313 -23.27 -16.31 -18.94
N VAL A 314 -22.22 -15.97 -18.18
CA VAL A 314 -20.89 -16.59 -18.31
C VAL A 314 -20.62 -17.71 -17.29
N LEU A 315 -21.51 -17.89 -16.31
CA LEU A 315 -21.31 -18.85 -15.21
C LEU A 315 -21.09 -20.28 -15.73
N HIS A 316 -21.88 -20.74 -16.69
CA HIS A 316 -21.70 -22.07 -17.26
C HIS A 316 -20.30 -22.24 -17.90
N SER A 317 -19.85 -21.25 -18.68
CA SER A 317 -18.52 -21.26 -19.28
C SER A 317 -17.39 -21.25 -18.24
N LEU A 318 -17.57 -20.55 -17.11
CA LEU A 318 -16.62 -20.59 -15.99
C LEU A 318 -16.58 -21.97 -15.32
N GLU A 319 -17.73 -22.61 -15.12
CA GLU A 319 -17.81 -23.95 -14.53
C GLU A 319 -17.19 -25.02 -15.43
N GLU A 320 -17.40 -24.93 -16.75
CA GLU A 320 -16.77 -25.79 -17.75
C GLU A 320 -15.25 -25.57 -17.79
N ALA A 321 -14.79 -24.31 -17.76
CA ALA A 321 -13.37 -24.00 -17.69
C ALA A 321 -12.71 -24.62 -16.46
N LEU A 322 -13.43 -24.75 -15.34
CA LEU A 322 -12.94 -25.40 -14.12
C LEU A 322 -13.29 -26.89 -14.01
N ARG A 323 -14.02 -27.46 -14.98
CA ARG A 323 -14.56 -28.83 -14.94
C ARG A 323 -15.22 -29.15 -13.60
N ILE A 324 -16.01 -28.23 -13.07
CA ILE A 324 -16.58 -28.31 -11.72
C ILE A 324 -17.37 -29.61 -11.50
N ARG A 325 -18.06 -30.13 -12.52
CA ARG A 325 -18.81 -31.39 -12.40
C ARG A 325 -17.91 -32.58 -12.06
N GLU A 326 -16.67 -32.61 -12.55
CA GLU A 326 -15.68 -33.63 -12.22
C GLU A 326 -15.11 -33.40 -10.81
N VAL A 327 -14.81 -32.14 -10.48
CA VAL A 327 -14.34 -31.74 -9.14
C VAL A 327 -15.37 -32.07 -8.06
N ILE A 328 -16.67 -31.91 -8.35
CA ILE A 328 -17.76 -32.24 -7.42
C ILE A 328 -17.98 -33.76 -7.32
N ARG A 329 -17.84 -34.51 -8.43
CA ARG A 329 -18.07 -35.97 -8.47
C ARG A 329 -16.97 -36.79 -7.79
N LYS A 330 -15.73 -36.28 -7.69
CA LYS A 330 -14.59 -36.99 -7.06
C LYS A 330 -14.65 -37.14 -5.52
N GLY A 331 -15.83 -37.02 -4.90
CA GLY A 331 -16.04 -37.42 -3.50
C GLY A 331 -15.88 -36.32 -2.44
N ASP A 332 -15.58 -35.07 -2.82
CA ASP A 332 -15.37 -33.96 -1.87
C ASP A 332 -16.69 -33.36 -1.30
N PHE A 333 -17.87 -33.79 -1.76
CA PHE A 333 -19.12 -33.03 -1.53
C PHE A 333 -20.42 -33.83 -1.31
N ASN A 334 -20.34 -35.10 -0.87
CA ASN A 334 -21.49 -35.81 -0.29
C ASN A 334 -21.45 -35.65 1.23
N GLY A 335 -22.11 -34.61 1.73
CA GLY A 335 -22.36 -34.36 3.14
C GLY A 335 -23.65 -33.59 3.29
#